data_AF-A0AAN7T8W7-F1
#
_entry.id   AF-A0AAN7T8W7-F1
#
_cell.length_a   1.000
_cell.length_b   1.000
_cell.length_c   1.000
_cell.angle_alpha   90.00
_cell.angle_beta   90.00
_cell.angle_gamma   90.00
#
_symmetry.space_group_name_H-M   'P 1'
#
loop_
_entity.id
_entity.type
_entity.pdbx_description
1 polymer ?
#
loop_
_entity_poly.entity_id
_entity_poly.type
_entity_poly.pdbx_seq_one_letter_code
_entity_poly.pdbx_strand_id
1 'polypeptide(L)'
;MSGFFDLTPTAEEGSLAILHLKRDSLTPITLKSTADDGYAEGAVTNTRFGSFPHTTLIGMQWGSQVRASKVDTGTRGRKGKKGKKHGVADAASATGETDQTSSERKAKQNGDGSVEQVAEDDGQATKKRRSEEEVESADEHIVKKARTQAGQPESSVIEQGAVSMEISPAASERIVHPLPPKPSTIHQKPKLPSANATLTQQNAPDQKPPHDAESGFVHLLPPTPESWTSSLDHRTQVVYTPDYSYILQRLRVRPGDAIIEAGAGSGSFTHAAARAVFNGYPNTASAPKSSKRELGKVYSYEYHEPRVEILQQEITSHGLDGIVHLTHRDVCNEGFLLISPDTPSPNAQAIFLDLPAPWQALRHLTRSPTEGPSPLDPGSPVHLCTFSPCIEQVIATCSYLRSNGWSEIQMFEVANRRLDVRREQVGLKNEGLRGVNASAATVEEALSRLREIEQKAGDFHATKADAATQSPNGKQGWKLDPAQKNASSRKVQTKAERLAEIKQEAERRKLYKEGNLVHRTEMEVKTHTSYLVFAVLPRSWGNEDEAGCVEKWSVDDLMRGGKVNGEGKKGSGS
;
A
#
# COMPACT_ATOMS: atom_id res chain seq x y z
N MET A 1 22.17 5.49 16.38
CA MET A 1 22.22 5.20 14.93
C MET A 1 20.82 4.83 14.50
N SER A 2 20.43 5.15 13.26
CA SER A 2 19.09 4.86 12.77
C SER A 2 18.99 3.43 12.25
N GLY A 3 17.95 2.70 12.67
CA GLY A 3 17.63 1.37 12.13
C GLY A 3 17.26 1.38 10.64
N PHE A 4 17.10 2.56 10.02
CA PHE A 4 16.89 2.68 8.57
C PHE A 4 18.19 2.62 7.75
N PHE A 5 19.36 2.79 8.39
CA PHE A 5 20.67 2.80 7.72
C PHE A 5 21.60 1.71 8.22
N ASP A 6 21.66 1.49 9.54
CA ASP A 6 22.49 0.46 10.14
C ASP A 6 21.62 -0.60 10.82
N LEU A 7 21.73 -1.82 10.31
CA LEU A 7 21.02 -2.95 10.85
C LEU A 7 21.97 -3.81 11.66
N THR A 8 21.63 -4.00 12.92
CA THR A 8 22.17 -5.06 13.75
C THR A 8 21.71 -6.42 13.20
N PRO A 9 22.44 -7.53 13.41
CA PRO A 9 22.00 -8.85 12.94
C PRO A 9 20.67 -9.32 13.57
N THR A 10 20.36 -8.81 14.75
CA THR A 10 19.21 -9.19 15.57
C THR A 10 18.41 -7.98 16.01
N ALA A 11 17.12 -8.17 16.25
CA ALA A 11 16.24 -7.14 16.77
C ALA A 11 16.60 -6.78 18.21
N GLU A 12 16.82 -5.49 18.49
CA GLU A 12 17.26 -5.02 19.80
C GLU A 12 16.14 -4.26 20.51
N GLU A 13 16.21 -4.20 21.84
CA GLU A 13 15.30 -3.36 22.61
C GLU A 13 15.44 -1.88 22.23
N GLY A 14 14.33 -1.17 22.15
CA GLY A 14 14.25 0.22 21.69
C GLY A 14 14.25 0.38 20.17
N SER A 15 14.57 -0.66 19.40
CA SER A 15 14.54 -0.58 17.93
C SER A 15 13.12 -0.58 17.37
N LEU A 16 12.92 0.16 16.27
CA LEU A 16 11.71 0.06 15.45
C LEU A 16 11.76 -1.25 14.65
N ALA A 17 10.70 -2.03 14.73
CA ALA A 17 10.52 -3.27 13.99
C ALA A 17 9.21 -3.23 13.19
N ILE A 18 9.18 -3.95 12.07
CA ILE A 18 7.99 -4.11 11.24
C ILE A 18 7.49 -5.54 11.37
N LEU A 19 6.29 -5.71 11.94
CA LEU A 19 5.59 -6.99 11.92
C LEU A 19 4.85 -7.14 10.60
N HIS A 20 5.34 -8.04 9.74
CA HIS A 20 4.66 -8.40 8.50
C HIS A 20 3.66 -9.53 8.75
N LEU A 21 2.38 -9.15 8.77
CA LEU A 21 1.26 -10.02 9.09
C LEU A 21 0.70 -10.72 7.84
N LYS A 22 0.49 -9.92 6.80
CA LYS A 22 0.11 -10.36 5.45
C LYS A 22 0.56 -9.29 4.45
N ARG A 23 0.42 -9.60 3.16
CA ARG A 23 0.87 -8.81 2.01
C ARG A 23 0.65 -7.29 2.12
N ASP A 24 -0.51 -6.86 2.63
CA ASP A 24 -0.91 -5.44 2.74
C ASP A 24 -1.22 -5.06 4.19
N SER A 25 -0.58 -5.74 5.15
CA SER A 25 -0.75 -5.48 6.58
C SER A 25 0.61 -5.59 7.25
N LEU A 26 1.18 -4.42 7.47
CA LEU A 26 2.39 -4.21 8.23
C LEU A 26 2.00 -3.44 9.49
N THR A 27 2.64 -3.75 10.62
CA THR A 27 2.46 -3.00 11.85
C THR A 27 3.83 -2.59 12.37
N PRO A 28 4.13 -1.28 12.43
CA PRO A 28 5.36 -0.80 13.05
C PRO A 28 5.22 -0.90 14.57
N ILE A 29 6.26 -1.39 15.24
CA ILE A 29 6.31 -1.47 16.70
C ILE A 29 7.68 -1.06 17.19
N THR A 30 7.75 -0.34 18.31
CA THR A 30 9.00 -0.17 19.05
C THR A 30 9.15 -1.32 20.03
N LEU A 31 10.23 -2.08 19.92
CA LEU A 31 10.50 -3.21 20.81
C LEU A 31 10.82 -2.70 22.21
N LYS A 32 10.16 -3.27 23.22
CA LYS A 32 10.27 -2.88 24.63
C LYS A 32 10.13 -4.13 25.49
N SER A 33 10.99 -4.33 26.49
CA SER A 33 10.85 -5.46 27.41
C SER A 33 9.68 -5.27 28.38
N THR A 34 9.39 -4.02 28.74
CA THR A 34 8.37 -3.66 29.73
C THR A 34 7.36 -2.66 29.16
N ALA A 35 6.11 -2.82 29.55
CA ALA A 35 5.04 -1.85 29.33
C ALA A 35 4.03 -1.96 30.48
N ASP A 36 3.34 -0.85 30.76
CA ASP A 36 2.22 -0.82 31.72
C ASP A 36 0.89 -1.09 31.00
N ASP A 37 0.84 -2.19 30.24
CA ASP A 37 -0.31 -2.56 29.40
C ASP A 37 -1.16 -3.70 30.00
N GLY A 38 -0.77 -4.18 31.19
CA GLY A 38 -1.48 -5.15 32.01
C GLY A 38 -1.18 -6.62 31.68
N TYR A 39 -0.21 -6.91 30.82
CA TYR A 39 0.27 -8.28 30.57
C TYR A 39 1.36 -8.69 31.55
N ALA A 40 1.36 -9.96 31.97
CA ALA A 40 2.42 -10.50 32.83
C ALA A 40 3.77 -10.60 32.10
N GLU A 41 3.71 -10.70 30.78
CA GLU A 41 4.84 -10.86 29.86
C GLU A 41 5.47 -9.51 29.42
N GLY A 42 5.06 -8.39 30.03
CA GLY A 42 5.52 -7.05 29.67
C GLY A 42 4.83 -6.53 28.40
N ALA A 43 5.56 -5.86 27.52
CA ALA A 43 4.97 -5.28 26.31
C ALA A 43 4.48 -6.37 25.34
N VAL A 44 3.20 -6.34 24.96
CA VAL A 44 2.61 -7.32 24.03
C VAL A 44 1.92 -6.64 22.85
N THR A 45 2.31 -7.02 21.64
CA THR A 45 1.57 -6.63 20.43
C THR A 45 0.50 -7.67 20.10
N ASN A 46 -0.76 -7.25 20.07
CA ASN A 46 -1.90 -8.11 19.73
C ASN A 46 -2.33 -7.90 18.27
N THR A 47 -2.61 -8.99 17.58
CA THR A 47 -2.99 -8.98 16.16
C THR A 47 -4.11 -10.00 15.92
N ARG A 48 -4.75 -9.94 14.75
CA ARG A 48 -5.70 -11.00 14.32
C ARG A 48 -5.07 -12.39 14.18
N PHE A 49 -3.75 -12.49 14.19
CA PHE A 49 -3.00 -13.74 14.09
C PHE A 49 -2.47 -14.23 15.45
N GLY A 50 -2.81 -13.53 16.54
CA GLY A 50 -2.41 -13.88 17.91
C GLY A 50 -1.63 -12.75 18.60
N SER A 51 -1.09 -13.07 19.78
CA SER A 51 -0.35 -12.15 20.64
C SER A 51 1.15 -12.41 20.56
N PHE A 52 1.93 -11.33 20.53
CA PHE A 52 3.37 -11.36 20.35
C PHE A 52 4.05 -10.52 21.44
N PRO A 53 4.47 -11.14 22.56
CA PRO A 53 5.27 -10.46 23.57
C PRO A 53 6.59 -9.96 22.98
N HIS A 54 6.97 -8.72 23.23
CA HIS A 54 8.18 -8.14 22.65
C HIS A 54 9.44 -8.83 23.15
N THR A 55 9.42 -9.39 24.35
CA THR A 55 10.49 -10.22 24.92
C THR A 55 10.80 -11.45 24.07
N THR A 56 9.86 -11.97 23.26
CA THR A 56 10.12 -13.07 22.32
C THR A 56 10.68 -12.60 20.98
N LEU A 57 10.56 -11.30 20.67
CA LEU A 57 11.05 -10.69 19.44
C LEU A 57 12.49 -10.19 19.60
N ILE A 58 12.81 -9.64 20.78
CA ILE A 58 14.15 -9.13 21.11
C ILE A 58 15.17 -10.27 21.07
N GLY A 59 16.29 -10.03 20.41
CA GLY A 59 17.36 -10.99 20.17
C GLY A 59 17.14 -11.92 18.96
N MET A 60 15.96 -11.91 18.33
CA MET A 60 15.73 -12.69 17.12
C MET A 60 16.44 -12.08 15.91
N GLN A 61 16.92 -12.93 14.99
CA GLN A 61 17.44 -12.45 13.71
C GLN A 61 16.33 -11.81 12.86
N TRP A 62 16.65 -10.72 12.19
CA TRP A 62 15.76 -10.10 11.22
C TRP A 62 15.35 -11.08 10.11
N GLY A 63 14.09 -11.04 9.70
CA GLY A 63 13.49 -11.98 8.74
C GLY A 63 12.90 -13.24 9.38
N SER A 64 13.07 -13.45 10.69
CA SER A 64 12.54 -14.62 11.39
C SER A 64 11.01 -14.69 11.34
N GLN A 65 10.50 -15.90 11.13
CA GLN A 65 9.09 -16.21 11.35
C GLN A 65 8.86 -16.44 12.85
N VAL A 66 7.95 -15.67 13.44
CA VAL A 66 7.63 -15.73 14.87
C VAL A 66 6.24 -16.30 15.04
N ARG A 67 6.09 -17.34 15.86
CA ARG A 67 4.78 -17.90 16.21
C ARG A 67 4.10 -17.04 17.28
N ALA A 68 2.78 -16.98 17.24
CA ALA A 68 2.01 -16.35 18.30
C ALA A 68 2.23 -17.08 19.63
N SER A 69 2.14 -16.35 20.74
CA SER A 69 2.23 -16.90 22.09
C SER A 69 0.87 -16.92 22.78
N LYS A 70 0.70 -17.87 23.71
CA LYS A 70 -0.37 -17.85 24.72
C LYS A 70 0.02 -16.84 25.79
N VAL A 71 -0.66 -15.71 25.79
CA VAL A 71 -0.47 -14.66 26.81
C VAL A 71 -1.58 -14.72 27.84
N ASP A 72 -1.24 -14.48 29.11
CA ASP A 72 -2.25 -14.39 30.16
C ASP A 72 -2.96 -13.03 30.08
N THR A 73 -4.17 -13.03 29.50
CA THR A 73 -5.03 -11.84 29.39
C THR A 73 -5.71 -11.44 30.71
N GLY A 74 -5.15 -11.84 31.86
CA GLY A 74 -5.66 -11.64 33.22
C GLY A 74 -6.49 -10.36 33.40
N THR A 75 -7.74 -10.54 33.84
CA THR A 75 -8.79 -9.53 34.11
C THR A 75 -9.42 -8.76 32.94
N ARG A 76 -8.95 -8.86 31.69
CA ARG A 76 -9.67 -8.25 30.53
C ARG A 76 -10.79 -9.14 29.96
N GLY A 77 -10.72 -10.45 30.21
CA GLY A 77 -11.53 -11.46 29.51
C GLY A 77 -12.77 -12.03 30.22
N ARG A 78 -13.50 -11.31 31.10
CA ARG A 78 -14.84 -11.78 31.54
C ARG A 78 -15.72 -10.71 32.20
N LYS A 79 -16.33 -9.81 31.41
CA LYS A 79 -17.67 -9.27 31.73
C LYS A 79 -18.69 -9.87 30.77
N GLY A 80 -18.91 -11.17 30.91
CA GLY A 80 -19.94 -11.92 30.19
C GLY A 80 -20.99 -12.47 31.16
N LYS A 81 -22.23 -11.99 31.01
CA LYS A 81 -23.51 -12.52 31.51
C LYS A 81 -23.43 -13.91 32.15
N LYS A 82 -23.68 -14.02 33.45
CA LYS A 82 -24.01 -15.31 34.10
C LYS A 82 -25.44 -15.72 33.69
N GLY A 83 -25.52 -16.65 32.74
CA GLY A 83 -26.72 -17.46 32.50
C GLY A 83 -26.92 -18.48 33.62
N LYS A 84 -28.14 -18.53 34.15
CA LYS A 84 -28.65 -19.56 35.07
C LYS A 84 -28.43 -20.98 34.52
N LYS A 85 -27.98 -21.90 35.38
CA LYS A 85 -28.24 -23.33 35.22
C LYS A 85 -28.90 -23.85 36.50
N HIS A 86 -30.09 -24.43 36.33
CA HIS A 86 -30.90 -25.10 37.35
C HIS A 86 -30.38 -26.52 37.65
N GLY A 87 -30.69 -26.99 38.86
CA GLY A 87 -30.53 -28.36 39.38
C GLY A 87 -30.46 -28.31 40.91
N VAL A 88 -31.57 -28.02 41.63
CA VAL A 88 -32.50 -28.98 42.29
C VAL A 88 -31.77 -29.78 43.39
N ALA A 89 -31.81 -29.31 44.64
CA ALA A 89 -32.68 -29.75 45.77
C ALA A 89 -31.79 -30.51 46.80
N ASP A 90 -31.98 -30.52 48.12
CA ASP A 90 -32.94 -29.90 49.03
C ASP A 90 -32.36 -29.97 50.47
N ALA A 91 -32.97 -29.23 51.39
CA ALA A 91 -32.95 -29.33 52.87
C ALA A 91 -31.67 -28.85 53.60
N ALA A 92 -31.68 -27.67 54.26
CA ALA A 92 -32.24 -27.34 55.58
C ALA A 92 -31.31 -27.83 56.73
N SER A 93 -30.94 -27.08 57.78
CA SER A 93 -31.45 -25.83 58.36
C SER A 93 -30.50 -25.27 59.45
N ALA A 94 -30.53 -23.93 59.61
CA ALA A 94 -30.48 -23.14 60.86
C ALA A 94 -29.15 -23.07 61.67
N THR A 95 -28.72 -21.97 62.31
CA THR A 95 -29.32 -20.73 62.90
C THR A 95 -28.24 -19.62 63.01
N GLY A 96 -28.51 -18.34 62.67
CA GLY A 96 -28.73 -17.18 63.59
C GLY A 96 -27.55 -16.18 63.48
N GLU A 97 -27.60 -14.85 63.39
CA GLU A 97 -28.50 -13.73 63.79
C GLU A 97 -28.26 -12.52 62.83
N THR A 98 -29.30 -11.94 62.18
CA THR A 98 -29.92 -10.59 62.34
C THR A 98 -28.97 -9.37 62.27
N ASP A 99 -29.19 -8.36 61.41
CA ASP A 99 -30.29 -7.40 61.58
C ASP A 99 -30.73 -6.61 60.30
N GLN A 100 -32.06 -6.49 60.14
CA GLN A 100 -32.96 -5.41 59.66
C GLN A 100 -32.59 -4.51 58.44
N THR A 101 -33.45 -4.25 57.44
CA THR A 101 -34.89 -3.89 57.38
C THR A 101 -35.45 -4.19 55.94
N SER A 102 -36.41 -5.10 55.72
CA SER A 102 -37.90 -4.95 55.61
C SER A 102 -38.39 -3.85 54.64
N SER A 103 -38.73 -4.17 53.39
CA SER A 103 -40.03 -4.66 52.85
C SER A 103 -40.96 -3.48 52.47
N GLU A 104 -41.68 -3.46 51.34
CA GLU A 104 -42.67 -4.47 50.92
C GLU A 104 -42.95 -4.48 49.40
N ARG A 105 -43.48 -5.62 48.98
CA ARG A 105 -43.95 -6.01 47.65
C ARG A 105 -45.48 -6.04 47.62
N LYS A 106 -46.06 -5.88 46.42
CA LYS A 106 -47.08 -6.74 45.74
C LYS A 106 -47.91 -5.86 44.80
N ALA A 107 -47.94 -6.12 43.50
CA ALA A 107 -48.67 -7.16 42.77
C ALA A 107 -50.18 -6.93 42.66
N LYS A 108 -50.64 -6.95 41.39
CA LYS A 108 -51.97 -7.23 40.81
C LYS A 108 -52.82 -6.06 40.29
N GLN A 109 -53.32 -6.35 39.08
CA GLN A 109 -54.67 -6.14 38.53
C GLN A 109 -55.05 -4.85 37.80
N ASN A 110 -55.38 -5.06 36.53
CA ASN A 110 -56.60 -4.65 35.80
C ASN A 110 -57.18 -3.24 36.01
N GLY A 111 -57.31 -2.54 34.87
CA GLY A 111 -58.63 -2.14 34.37
C GLY A 111 -59.01 -0.66 34.50
N ASP A 112 -59.22 -0.04 33.34
CA ASP A 112 -60.14 1.08 33.05
C ASP A 112 -59.79 2.48 33.64
N GLY A 113 -59.84 3.61 32.94
CA GLY A 113 -60.30 3.94 31.59
C GLY A 113 -60.13 5.45 31.33
N SER A 114 -60.46 5.87 30.10
CA SER A 114 -60.55 7.26 29.56
C SER A 114 -59.20 7.96 29.33
N VAL A 115 -58.89 8.59 28.19
CA VAL A 115 -59.69 9.49 27.34
C VAL A 115 -59.13 9.44 25.90
N GLU A 116 -60.05 9.40 24.92
CA GLU A 116 -60.09 10.06 23.59
C GLU A 116 -58.83 10.82 23.09
N GLN A 117 -58.43 10.88 21.81
CA GLN A 117 -59.08 10.67 20.51
C GLN A 117 -57.96 10.72 19.41
N VAL A 118 -58.13 9.92 18.34
CA VAL A 118 -57.94 10.23 16.89
C VAL A 118 -56.52 10.69 16.43
N ALA A 119 -55.70 9.89 15.73
CA ALA A 119 -55.79 9.28 14.39
C ALA A 119 -55.65 10.26 13.20
N GLU A 120 -54.60 10.03 12.41
CA GLU A 120 -54.44 10.09 10.94
C GLU A 120 -55.08 11.23 10.12
N ASP A 121 -54.27 11.85 9.25
CA ASP A 121 -54.26 11.61 7.80
C ASP A 121 -54.04 12.87 6.91
N ASP A 122 -53.33 12.62 5.81
CA ASP A 122 -53.28 13.23 4.46
C ASP A 122 -53.63 14.71 4.16
N GLY A 123 -52.84 15.26 3.22
CA GLY A 123 -53.42 15.90 2.02
C GLY A 123 -53.28 17.42 1.81
N GLN A 124 -52.41 17.76 0.84
CA GLN A 124 -52.57 18.80 -0.20
C GLN A 124 -52.75 20.31 0.12
N ALA A 125 -51.77 21.08 -0.38
CA ALA A 125 -51.88 22.18 -1.35
C ALA A 125 -52.68 23.47 -1.02
N THR A 126 -52.01 24.65 -1.01
CA THR A 126 -51.96 25.63 -2.13
C THR A 126 -51.63 27.09 -1.72
N LYS A 127 -50.78 27.72 -2.56
CA LYS A 127 -50.74 29.14 -3.04
C LYS A 127 -50.76 30.34 -2.07
N LYS A 128 -49.71 31.18 -2.16
CA LYS A 128 -49.78 32.57 -2.68
C LYS A 128 -48.38 33.20 -2.95
N ARG A 129 -48.07 33.48 -4.23
CA ARG A 129 -47.72 34.79 -4.87
C ARG A 129 -46.48 35.51 -4.30
N ARG A 130 -45.48 35.93 -5.09
CA ARG A 130 -45.57 36.90 -6.22
C ARG A 130 -44.25 36.98 -7.04
N SER A 131 -44.37 37.10 -8.37
CA SER A 131 -43.57 37.82 -9.42
C SER A 131 -42.02 37.76 -9.39
N GLU A 132 -41.33 37.21 -10.39
CA GLU A 132 -41.07 37.69 -11.78
C GLU A 132 -40.04 38.84 -11.86
N GLU A 133 -38.87 38.58 -12.47
CA GLU A 133 -38.39 39.29 -13.68
C GLU A 133 -37.11 38.63 -14.26
N GLU A 134 -37.21 38.26 -15.54
CA GLU A 134 -36.12 37.92 -16.46
C GLU A 134 -35.44 39.19 -16.99
N VAL A 135 -34.18 39.10 -17.40
CA VAL A 135 -33.68 39.90 -18.54
C VAL A 135 -32.81 39.00 -19.42
N GLU A 136 -33.37 38.70 -20.59
CA GLU A 136 -32.73 38.18 -21.79
C GLU A 136 -32.66 39.34 -22.80
N SER A 137 -31.54 39.48 -23.53
CA SER A 137 -31.49 39.98 -24.93
C SER A 137 -30.06 39.77 -25.44
N ALA A 138 -29.77 38.84 -26.36
CA ALA A 138 -30.12 38.83 -27.78
C ALA A 138 -29.35 39.89 -28.60
N ASP A 139 -28.59 39.43 -29.59
CA ASP A 139 -28.83 39.91 -30.95
C ASP A 139 -28.51 38.82 -31.99
N GLU A 140 -29.50 38.65 -32.87
CA GLU A 140 -29.69 37.65 -33.91
C GLU A 140 -29.24 38.18 -35.30
N HIS A 141 -29.42 37.29 -36.29
CA HIS A 141 -29.58 37.50 -37.74
C HIS A 141 -28.30 37.24 -38.57
N ILE A 142 -28.31 36.36 -39.58
CA ILE A 142 -29.15 36.41 -40.80
C ILE A 142 -29.22 35.02 -41.50
N VAL A 143 -30.46 34.55 -41.69
CA VAL A 143 -31.12 34.02 -42.92
C VAL A 143 -30.84 32.61 -43.49
N LYS A 144 -32.00 31.92 -43.59
CA LYS A 144 -32.44 30.73 -44.34
C LYS A 144 -32.06 30.64 -45.84
N LYS A 145 -31.85 29.40 -46.28
CA LYS A 145 -32.35 28.69 -47.51
C LYS A 145 -31.22 28.06 -48.32
N ALA A 146 -31.21 26.72 -48.39
CA ALA A 146 -31.49 25.95 -49.62
C ALA A 146 -31.05 24.49 -49.45
N ARG A 147 -31.90 23.61 -49.97
CA ARG A 147 -31.81 22.15 -50.01
C ARG A 147 -31.06 21.73 -51.28
N THR A 148 -30.40 20.57 -51.20
CA THR A 148 -29.96 19.66 -52.30
C THR A 148 -28.90 20.15 -53.30
N GLN A 149 -27.70 19.56 -53.25
CA GLN A 149 -27.29 18.47 -54.15
C GLN A 149 -25.90 17.91 -53.76
N ALA A 150 -25.68 16.68 -54.21
CA ALA A 150 -24.57 15.79 -53.90
C ALA A 150 -23.18 16.26 -54.36
N GLY A 151 -22.15 15.70 -53.73
CA GLY A 151 -20.77 15.72 -54.21
C GLY A 151 -19.78 15.48 -53.07
N GLN A 152 -19.10 14.33 -53.08
CA GLN A 152 -18.06 13.96 -52.12
C GLN A 152 -16.95 15.01 -52.02
N PRO A 153 -16.18 15.00 -50.93
CA PRO A 153 -14.74 15.05 -51.13
C PRO A 153 -13.97 13.97 -50.35
N GLU A 154 -12.87 13.60 -50.98
CA GLU A 154 -11.89 12.59 -50.63
C GLU A 154 -11.26 12.84 -49.25
N SER A 155 -11.13 11.76 -48.47
CA SER A 155 -10.37 11.75 -47.23
C SER A 155 -8.89 11.46 -47.51
N SER A 156 -8.04 12.48 -47.40
CA SER A 156 -6.59 12.32 -47.30
C SER A 156 -6.25 11.77 -45.91
N VAL A 157 -5.86 10.50 -45.86
CA VAL A 157 -5.30 9.84 -44.67
C VAL A 157 -3.87 10.35 -44.47
N ILE A 158 -3.61 11.01 -43.34
CA ILE A 158 -2.26 11.28 -42.85
C ILE A 158 -1.86 10.12 -41.94
N GLU A 159 -0.93 9.32 -42.44
CA GLU A 159 -0.34 8.17 -41.79
C GLU A 159 0.65 8.64 -40.70
N GLN A 160 0.36 8.39 -39.43
CA GLN A 160 1.31 8.56 -38.33
C GLN A 160 2.17 7.30 -38.22
N GLY A 161 3.43 7.40 -38.65
CA GLY A 161 4.42 6.34 -38.54
C GLY A 161 4.77 6.04 -37.09
N ALA A 162 4.38 4.87 -36.61
CA ALA A 162 4.95 4.24 -35.43
C ALA A 162 6.30 3.61 -35.82
N VAL A 163 7.40 4.10 -35.24
CA VAL A 163 8.71 3.45 -35.37
C VAL A 163 8.77 2.34 -34.32
N SER A 164 8.44 1.11 -34.74
CA SER A 164 8.78 -0.11 -34.02
C SER A 164 10.20 -0.53 -34.39
N MET A 165 11.10 -0.59 -33.42
CA MET A 165 12.41 -1.24 -33.59
C MET A 165 12.21 -2.76 -33.60
N GLU A 166 12.15 -3.34 -34.80
CA GLU A 166 12.32 -4.78 -35.00
C GLU A 166 13.81 -5.14 -34.94
N ILE A 167 14.16 -6.06 -34.04
CA ILE A 167 15.47 -6.72 -34.03
C ILE A 167 15.33 -8.01 -34.85
N SER A 168 16.00 -8.06 -36.00
CA SER A 168 16.10 -9.27 -36.85
C SER A 168 16.97 -10.35 -36.19
N PRO A 169 16.68 -11.65 -36.41
CA PRO A 169 17.42 -12.74 -35.78
C PRO A 169 18.68 -13.07 -36.60
N ALA A 170 19.85 -12.70 -36.09
CA ALA A 170 21.12 -13.24 -36.57
C ALA A 170 21.42 -14.56 -35.84
N ALA A 171 21.74 -15.59 -36.63
CA ALA A 171 22.10 -16.92 -36.19
C ALA A 171 23.24 -16.88 -35.15
N SER A 172 23.04 -17.57 -34.03
CA SER A 172 24.11 -17.82 -33.06
C SER A 172 24.20 -19.33 -32.83
N GLU A 173 25.37 -19.87 -33.19
CA GLU A 173 25.74 -21.27 -33.03
C GLU A 173 25.70 -21.68 -31.55
N ARG A 174 25.18 -22.88 -31.29
CA ARG A 174 25.11 -23.48 -29.96
C ARG A 174 26.51 -23.83 -29.46
N ILE A 175 27.07 -23.00 -28.59
CA ILE A 175 28.15 -23.42 -27.69
C ILE A 175 27.51 -24.14 -26.50
N VAL A 176 27.65 -25.45 -26.47
CA VAL A 176 27.20 -26.33 -25.38
C VAL A 176 28.26 -26.31 -24.28
N HIS A 177 27.99 -25.64 -23.16
CA HIS A 177 28.75 -25.86 -21.93
C HIS A 177 28.19 -27.07 -21.17
N PRO A 178 29.03 -28.00 -20.68
CA PRO A 178 28.57 -29.17 -19.94
C PRO A 178 28.03 -28.79 -18.56
N LEU A 179 26.90 -29.40 -18.20
CA LEU A 179 26.28 -29.30 -16.87
C LEU A 179 27.18 -29.93 -15.79
N PRO A 180 27.25 -29.36 -14.57
CA PRO A 180 27.96 -29.97 -13.45
C PRO A 180 27.28 -31.28 -13.01
N PRO A 181 28.04 -32.26 -12.47
CA PRO A 181 27.50 -33.56 -12.12
C PRO A 181 26.55 -33.49 -10.92
N LYS A 182 25.48 -34.31 -10.98
CA LYS A 182 24.53 -34.51 -9.88
C LYS A 182 25.22 -35.17 -8.68
N PRO A 183 25.02 -34.69 -7.45
CA PRO A 183 25.41 -35.46 -6.26
C PRO A 183 24.41 -36.59 -6.03
N SER A 184 24.96 -37.81 -5.93
CA SER A 184 24.27 -39.04 -5.59
C SER A 184 24.17 -39.22 -4.06
N THR A 185 23.02 -39.77 -3.64
CA THR A 185 22.81 -40.57 -2.41
C THR A 185 22.48 -39.85 -1.09
N ILE A 186 21.19 -39.91 -0.75
CA ILE A 186 20.56 -40.19 0.56
C ILE A 186 21.36 -39.82 1.82
N HIS A 187 20.95 -38.74 2.48
CA HIS A 187 20.99 -38.64 3.94
C HIS A 187 19.72 -37.98 4.51
N GLN A 188 19.41 -38.38 5.73
CA GLN A 188 18.14 -38.26 6.44
C GLN A 188 17.65 -36.81 6.64
N LYS A 189 16.33 -36.65 6.82
CA LYS A 189 15.68 -35.40 7.24
C LYS A 189 16.45 -34.73 8.39
N PRO A 190 16.85 -33.46 8.30
CA PRO A 190 17.40 -32.77 9.46
C PRO A 190 16.29 -32.54 10.49
N LYS A 191 16.51 -33.03 11.71
CA LYS A 191 15.75 -32.65 12.91
C LYS A 191 15.86 -31.14 13.10
N LEU A 192 14.75 -30.50 13.47
CA LEU A 192 14.78 -29.13 14.01
C LEU A 192 15.79 -29.08 15.17
N PRO A 193 16.73 -28.12 15.19
CA PRO A 193 17.49 -27.88 16.40
C PRO A 193 16.58 -27.20 17.43
N SER A 194 16.32 -27.88 18.54
CA SER A 194 15.91 -27.22 19.77
C SER A 194 17.08 -26.36 20.24
N ALA A 195 17.02 -25.06 20.03
CA ALA A 195 17.99 -24.13 20.56
C ALA A 195 17.79 -24.00 22.08
N ASN A 196 18.41 -24.90 22.85
CA ASN A 196 18.77 -24.61 24.24
C ASN A 196 20.12 -23.89 24.19
N ALA A 197 20.08 -22.56 24.01
CA ALA A 197 21.21 -21.70 24.31
C ALA A 197 21.17 -21.42 25.81
N THR A 198 22.08 -22.03 26.57
CA THR A 198 22.31 -21.70 27.97
C THR A 198 22.97 -20.33 28.05
N LEU A 199 22.15 -19.28 28.18
CA LEU A 199 22.61 -17.94 28.53
C LEU A 199 22.75 -17.85 30.06
N THR A 200 23.91 -17.44 30.52
CA THR A 200 24.17 -17.03 31.90
C THR A 200 23.27 -15.85 32.25
N GLN A 201 22.22 -16.10 33.03
CA GLN A 201 21.34 -15.06 33.58
C GLN A 201 22.08 -14.28 34.67
N GLN A 202 22.24 -12.98 34.46
CA GLN A 202 22.40 -12.02 35.54
C GLN A 202 21.04 -11.35 35.80
N ASN A 203 20.47 -11.68 36.96
CA ASN A 203 19.38 -11.04 37.70
C ASN A 203 18.41 -10.12 36.93
N ALA A 204 17.32 -10.70 36.45
CA ALA A 204 16.02 -10.04 36.24
C ALA A 204 14.93 -10.93 36.87
N PRO A 205 13.82 -10.37 37.41
CA PRO A 205 12.83 -11.15 38.15
C PRO A 205 12.15 -12.21 37.27
N ASP A 206 11.88 -13.36 37.89
CA ASP A 206 11.29 -14.59 37.35
C ASP A 206 10.03 -14.33 36.49
N GLN A 207 10.21 -14.15 35.18
CA GLN A 207 9.11 -14.19 34.20
C GLN A 207 9.22 -15.48 33.41
N LYS A 208 8.19 -16.33 33.52
CA LYS A 208 8.11 -17.62 32.82
C LYS A 208 8.08 -17.38 31.30
N PRO A 209 8.90 -18.09 30.49
CA PRO A 209 8.91 -17.87 29.05
C PRO A 209 7.53 -18.20 28.45
N PRO A 210 6.96 -17.32 27.61
CA PRO A 210 5.63 -17.51 27.05
C PRO A 210 5.58 -18.76 26.17
N HIS A 211 4.47 -19.50 26.24
CA HIS A 211 4.27 -20.73 25.47
C HIS A 211 3.71 -20.44 24.08
N ASP A 212 4.18 -21.13 23.04
CA ASP A 212 3.63 -21.02 21.68
C ASP A 212 2.12 -21.34 21.65
N ALA A 213 1.37 -20.53 20.89
CA ALA A 213 -0.02 -20.80 20.52
C ALA A 213 -0.11 -21.88 19.43
N GLU A 214 -1.30 -22.48 19.29
CA GLU A 214 -1.52 -23.60 18.34
C GLU A 214 -1.45 -23.17 16.86
N SER A 215 -1.67 -21.89 16.57
CA SER A 215 -1.61 -21.34 15.21
C SER A 215 -1.34 -19.84 15.22
N GLY A 216 -0.93 -19.31 14.06
CA GLY A 216 -0.63 -17.89 13.88
C GLY A 216 0.86 -17.62 13.89
N PHE A 217 1.30 -16.78 12.94
CA PHE A 217 2.68 -16.31 12.86
C PHE A 217 2.73 -14.92 12.21
N VAL A 218 3.84 -14.24 12.43
CA VAL A 218 4.25 -13.00 11.73
C VAL A 218 5.71 -13.15 11.28
N HIS A 219 6.17 -12.26 10.39
CA HIS A 219 7.60 -12.11 10.13
C HIS A 219 8.09 -10.81 10.78
N LEU A 220 9.22 -10.89 11.48
CA LEU A 220 9.88 -9.75 12.09
C LEU A 220 10.88 -9.15 11.09
N LEU A 221 10.59 -7.95 10.58
CA LEU A 221 11.40 -7.30 9.56
C LEU A 221 12.04 -6.00 10.09
N PRO A 222 13.24 -5.65 9.61
CA PRO A 222 13.83 -4.35 9.90
C PRO A 222 13.06 -3.24 9.18
N PRO A 223 13.08 -2.00 9.69
CA PRO A 223 12.38 -0.90 9.08
C PRO A 223 13.09 -0.47 7.79
N THR A 224 12.29 -0.21 6.76
CA THR A 224 12.69 0.46 5.52
C THR A 224 11.73 1.61 5.26
N PRO A 225 12.14 2.67 4.52
CA PRO A 225 11.22 3.70 4.06
C PRO A 225 9.98 3.16 3.32
N GLU A 226 10.10 2.06 2.57
CA GLU A 226 8.98 1.42 1.87
C GLU A 226 8.00 0.75 2.84
N SER A 227 8.53 -0.02 3.80
CA SER A 227 7.71 -0.66 4.81
C SER A 227 7.06 0.37 5.72
N TRP A 228 7.80 1.43 6.09
CA TRP A 228 7.30 2.55 6.88
C TRP A 228 6.17 3.28 6.14
N THR A 229 6.38 3.63 4.86
CA THR A 229 5.33 4.25 4.02
C THR A 229 4.06 3.41 3.95
N SER A 230 4.21 2.09 3.93
CA SER A 230 3.08 1.16 3.86
C SER A 230 2.40 0.91 5.21
N SER A 231 2.99 1.36 6.32
CA SER A 231 2.56 1.02 7.68
C SER A 231 2.36 2.22 8.60
N LEU A 232 2.71 3.42 8.16
CA LEU A 232 2.57 4.66 8.94
C LEU A 232 1.10 5.02 9.13
N ASP A 233 0.83 5.78 10.18
CA ASP A 233 -0.49 6.36 10.40
C ASP A 233 -0.68 7.55 9.46
N HIS A 234 -1.63 7.44 8.53
CA HIS A 234 -1.92 8.49 7.57
C HIS A 234 -2.54 9.70 8.28
N ARG A 235 -1.76 10.78 8.39
CA ARG A 235 -2.23 12.10 8.88
C ARG A 235 -2.64 13.02 7.73
N THR A 236 -2.07 12.76 6.56
CA THR A 236 -2.27 13.49 5.32
C THR A 236 -2.32 12.50 4.16
N GLN A 237 -2.62 12.99 2.95
CA GLN A 237 -2.20 12.29 1.74
C GLN A 237 -0.67 12.08 1.79
N VAL A 238 -0.20 10.94 1.30
CA VAL A 238 1.24 10.61 1.27
C VAL A 238 1.71 10.30 -0.14
N VAL A 239 3.00 10.55 -0.37
CA VAL A 239 3.71 10.14 -1.57
C VAL A 239 4.10 8.67 -1.41
N TYR A 240 3.59 7.78 -2.26
CA TYR A 240 3.90 6.35 -2.16
C TYR A 240 5.20 6.01 -2.92
N THR A 241 5.70 4.79 -2.69
CA THR A 241 6.95 4.29 -3.28
C THR A 241 7.11 4.50 -4.79
N PRO A 242 6.10 4.25 -5.64
CA PRO A 242 6.25 4.48 -7.08
C PRO A 242 6.59 5.93 -7.41
N ASP A 243 5.89 6.88 -6.76
CA ASP A 243 6.11 8.30 -6.96
C ASP A 243 7.45 8.73 -6.38
N TYR A 244 7.71 8.51 -5.08
CA TYR A 244 8.94 9.03 -4.48
C TYR A 244 10.21 8.38 -5.05
N SER A 245 10.16 7.11 -5.50
CA SER A 245 11.32 6.47 -6.13
C SER A 245 11.65 7.12 -7.46
N TYR A 246 10.63 7.39 -8.28
CA TYR A 246 10.79 8.11 -9.54
C TYR A 246 11.22 9.57 -9.32
N ILE A 247 10.65 10.24 -8.32
CA ILE A 247 11.03 11.61 -7.94
C ILE A 247 12.50 11.66 -7.53
N LEU A 248 12.93 10.86 -6.54
CA LEU A 248 14.33 10.87 -6.07
C LEU A 248 15.31 10.52 -7.19
N GLN A 249 14.97 9.55 -8.04
CA GLN A 249 15.79 9.19 -9.20
C GLN A 249 15.91 10.36 -10.19
N ARG A 250 14.80 11.01 -10.53
CA ARG A 250 14.75 12.07 -11.56
C ARG A 250 15.29 13.41 -11.05
N LEU A 251 15.18 13.67 -9.76
CA LEU A 251 15.89 14.74 -9.04
C LEU A 251 17.41 14.47 -8.92
N ARG A 252 17.85 13.25 -9.27
CA ARG A 252 19.27 12.82 -9.22
C ARG A 252 19.88 12.90 -7.82
N VAL A 253 19.07 12.69 -6.78
CA VAL A 253 19.51 12.72 -5.38
C VAL A 253 20.54 11.63 -5.13
N ARG A 254 21.64 12.00 -4.47
CA ARG A 254 22.79 11.16 -4.17
C ARG A 254 23.21 11.29 -2.70
N PRO A 255 23.98 10.30 -2.20
CA PRO A 255 24.63 10.42 -0.90
C PRO A 255 25.50 11.68 -0.80
N GLY A 256 25.21 12.52 0.21
CA GLY A 256 25.87 13.81 0.42
C GLY A 256 25.10 15.04 -0.08
N ASP A 257 24.02 14.85 -0.85
CA ASP A 257 23.22 15.97 -1.31
C ASP A 257 22.39 16.58 -0.16
N ALA A 258 22.09 17.87 -0.29
CA ALA A 258 21.08 18.56 0.49
C ALA A 258 19.78 18.66 -0.32
N ILE A 259 18.69 18.18 0.26
CA ILE A 259 17.35 18.24 -0.33
C ILE A 259 16.43 19.11 0.52
N ILE A 260 15.69 20.00 -0.13
CA ILE A 260 14.54 20.70 0.46
C ILE A 260 13.28 19.89 0.18
N GLU A 261 12.50 19.63 1.21
CA GLU A 261 11.14 19.08 1.14
C GLU A 261 10.19 20.09 1.78
N ALA A 262 9.09 20.45 1.11
CA ALA A 262 8.03 21.22 1.75
C ALA A 262 6.65 20.65 1.47
N GLY A 263 5.94 20.47 2.59
CA GLY A 263 4.88 19.49 2.77
C GLY A 263 5.42 18.21 3.42
N ALA A 264 6.03 18.28 4.61
CA ALA A 264 6.54 17.08 5.29
C ALA A 264 5.42 16.04 5.56
N GLY A 265 4.21 16.52 5.90
CA GLY A 265 3.01 15.70 6.00
C GLY A 265 3.15 14.56 7.00
N SER A 266 3.01 13.32 6.52
CA SER A 266 3.16 12.11 7.34
C SER A 266 4.59 11.54 7.33
N GLY A 267 5.57 12.23 6.73
CA GLY A 267 6.98 11.84 6.76
C GLY A 267 7.39 10.70 5.82
N SER A 268 6.53 10.29 4.89
CA SER A 268 6.84 9.20 3.95
C SER A 268 8.02 9.54 3.03
N PHE A 269 7.94 10.68 2.33
CA PHE A 269 9.02 11.14 1.46
C PHE A 269 10.26 11.52 2.29
N THR A 270 10.10 12.15 3.45
CA THR A 270 11.18 12.45 4.40
C THR A 270 12.08 11.24 4.69
N HIS A 271 11.50 10.07 4.99
CA HIS A 271 12.29 8.85 5.26
C HIS A 271 13.01 8.33 4.00
N ALA A 272 12.34 8.39 2.84
CA ALA A 272 12.94 7.97 1.58
C ALA A 272 14.09 8.90 1.16
N ALA A 273 13.92 10.21 1.34
CA ALA A 273 14.92 11.24 1.09
C ALA A 273 16.10 11.11 2.04
N ALA A 274 15.86 10.89 3.34
CA ALA A 274 16.92 10.69 4.34
C ALA A 274 17.85 9.54 3.96
N ARG A 275 17.29 8.42 3.48
CA ARG A 275 18.07 7.30 2.96
C ARG A 275 18.82 7.64 1.67
N ALA A 276 18.22 8.41 0.77
CA ALA A 276 18.86 8.76 -0.50
C ALA A 276 20.10 9.66 -0.31
N VAL A 277 20.04 10.59 0.66
CA VAL A 277 21.14 11.52 0.95
C VAL A 277 22.17 10.95 1.93
N PHE A 278 21.86 9.86 2.63
CA PHE A 278 22.72 9.32 3.68
C PHE A 278 24.10 8.89 3.15
N ASN A 279 25.16 9.45 3.72
CA ASN A 279 26.55 9.12 3.42
C ASN A 279 27.43 8.91 4.68
N GLY A 280 26.81 8.71 5.85
CA GLY A 280 27.48 8.46 7.13
C GLY A 280 26.94 9.31 8.28
N TYR A 281 27.47 9.10 9.48
CA TYR A 281 27.15 9.91 10.67
C TYR A 281 28.29 10.86 11.02
N PRO A 282 27.98 11.98 11.70
CA PRO A 282 29.01 12.83 12.31
C PRO A 282 29.93 12.00 13.22
N ASN A 283 31.25 12.18 13.12
CA ASN A 283 32.27 11.63 14.02
C ASN A 283 32.37 10.09 14.13
N THR A 284 31.99 9.35 13.09
CA THR A 284 32.19 7.88 13.03
C THR A 284 33.39 7.49 12.15
N ALA A 285 33.94 6.28 12.30
CA ALA A 285 35.01 5.80 11.41
C ALA A 285 34.59 5.67 9.93
N SER A 286 33.27 5.68 9.68
CA SER A 286 32.62 5.75 8.38
C SER A 286 32.38 7.18 7.88
N ALA A 287 32.65 8.22 8.69
CA ALA A 287 32.65 9.60 8.23
C ALA A 287 33.76 9.79 7.18
N PRO A 288 33.51 10.56 6.11
CA PRO A 288 34.52 10.85 5.11
C PRO A 288 35.78 11.41 5.77
N LYS A 289 36.91 10.71 5.64
CA LYS A 289 38.21 11.11 6.22
C LYS A 289 38.78 12.39 5.59
N SER A 290 38.20 12.87 4.49
CA SER A 290 38.55 14.17 3.93
C SER A 290 37.61 15.22 4.48
N SER A 291 38.17 16.30 5.01
CA SER A 291 37.49 17.50 5.51
C SER A 291 36.63 18.25 4.47
N LYS A 292 36.34 17.64 3.31
CA LYS A 292 35.68 18.27 2.15
C LYS A 292 34.34 17.65 1.77
N ARG A 293 33.95 16.49 2.30
CA ARG A 293 32.72 15.83 1.88
C ARG A 293 31.62 16.08 2.92
N GLU A 294 30.70 16.98 2.58
CA GLU A 294 29.56 17.33 3.44
C GLU A 294 28.64 16.11 3.64
N LEU A 295 28.04 16.05 4.83
CA LEU A 295 27.04 15.03 5.14
C LEU A 295 25.72 15.42 4.47
N GLY A 296 25.04 14.44 3.87
CA GLY A 296 23.75 14.70 3.23
C GLY A 296 22.68 15.11 4.25
N LYS A 297 21.76 15.98 3.82
CA LYS A 297 20.74 16.58 4.68
C LYS A 297 19.38 16.65 4.01
N VAL A 298 18.34 16.46 4.80
CA VAL A 298 16.94 16.73 4.41
C VAL A 298 16.46 17.93 5.21
N TYR A 299 16.21 19.05 4.54
CA TYR A 299 15.58 20.22 5.12
C TYR A 299 14.07 20.13 4.86
N SER A 300 13.33 19.67 5.85
CA SER A 300 11.91 19.35 5.74
C SER A 300 11.06 20.45 6.39
N TYR A 301 10.04 20.93 5.68
CA TYR A 301 9.18 22.02 6.13
C TYR A 301 7.71 21.59 6.22
N GLU A 302 7.08 21.92 7.34
CA GLU A 302 5.65 21.68 7.58
C GLU A 302 5.03 22.92 8.23
N TYR A 303 3.85 23.31 7.75
CA TYR A 303 3.17 24.53 8.19
C TYR A 303 2.29 24.30 9.43
N HIS A 304 1.88 23.05 9.68
CA HIS A 304 0.92 22.71 10.72
C HIS A 304 1.62 22.21 11.98
N GLU A 305 1.71 23.06 13.00
CA GLU A 305 2.42 22.80 14.26
C GLU A 305 2.17 21.41 14.88
N PRO A 306 0.91 20.94 15.10
CA PRO A 306 0.69 19.59 15.64
C PRO A 306 1.31 18.47 14.80
N ARG A 307 1.44 18.64 13.48
CA ARG A 307 2.10 17.64 12.62
C ARG A 307 3.61 17.70 12.78
N VAL A 308 4.18 18.90 12.95
CA VAL A 308 5.61 19.08 13.24
C VAL A 308 5.98 18.35 14.53
N GLU A 309 5.20 18.54 15.60
CA GLU A 309 5.48 17.91 16.90
C GLU A 309 5.51 16.38 16.81
N ILE A 310 4.50 15.79 16.18
CA ILE A 310 4.41 14.33 16.00
C ILE A 310 5.55 13.83 15.11
N LEU A 311 5.79 14.48 13.97
CA LEU A 311 6.84 14.07 13.05
C LEU A 311 8.24 14.23 13.67
N GLN A 312 8.45 15.25 14.50
CA GLN A 312 9.70 15.43 15.24
C GLN A 312 9.94 14.28 16.21
N GLN A 313 8.90 13.84 16.95
CA GLN A 313 9.00 12.68 17.82
C GLN A 313 9.34 11.40 17.03
N GLU A 314 8.71 11.20 15.87
CA GLU A 314 9.01 10.08 14.97
C GLU A 314 10.46 10.14 14.49
N ILE A 315 10.91 11.27 13.93
CA ILE A 315 12.30 11.52 13.49
C ILE A 315 13.29 11.19 14.61
N THR A 316 13.05 11.67 15.82
CA THR A 316 13.92 11.43 16.97
C THR A 316 13.92 9.97 17.38
N SER A 317 12.74 9.35 17.49
CA SER A 317 12.62 7.93 17.85
C SER A 317 13.24 7.00 16.80
N HIS A 318 13.29 7.42 15.54
CA HIS A 318 13.90 6.69 14.44
C HIS A 318 15.39 7.00 14.27
N GLY A 319 15.96 7.89 15.09
CA GLY A 319 17.38 8.28 15.06
C GLY A 319 17.77 9.07 13.82
N LEU A 320 16.86 9.86 13.26
CA LEU A 320 17.04 10.63 12.03
C LEU A 320 17.45 12.10 12.24
N ASP A 321 17.55 12.59 13.48
CA ASP A 321 17.87 14.02 13.78
C ASP A 321 19.21 14.47 13.18
N GLY A 322 20.16 13.54 13.01
CA GLY A 322 21.46 13.83 12.42
C GLY A 322 21.41 14.15 10.92
N ILE A 323 20.30 13.84 10.23
CA ILE A 323 20.16 13.93 8.77
C ILE A 323 18.96 14.82 8.40
N VAL A 324 17.85 14.72 9.13
CA VAL A 324 16.63 15.48 8.89
C VAL A 324 16.61 16.69 9.81
N HIS A 325 16.51 17.88 9.21
CA HIS A 325 16.22 19.13 9.89
C HIS A 325 14.77 19.52 9.60
N LEU A 326 13.87 19.24 10.53
CA LEU A 326 12.46 19.59 10.42
C LEU A 326 12.23 21.02 10.93
N THR A 327 11.45 21.81 10.20
CA THR A 327 11.09 23.16 10.64
C THR A 327 9.60 23.45 10.46
N HIS A 328 8.98 24.00 11.51
CA HIS A 328 7.66 24.60 11.44
C HIS A 328 7.74 25.92 10.67
N ARG A 329 7.12 25.99 9.49
CA ARG A 329 7.26 27.14 8.57
C ARG A 329 6.13 27.20 7.56
N ASP A 330 5.62 28.41 7.30
CA ASP A 330 4.89 28.70 6.06
C ASP A 330 5.88 29.11 4.96
N VAL A 331 6.37 28.12 4.20
CA VAL A 331 7.37 28.36 3.14
C VAL A 331 6.86 29.26 2.02
N CYS A 332 5.55 29.40 1.84
CA CYS A 332 5.00 30.30 0.82
C CYS A 332 5.27 31.75 1.20
N ASN A 333 5.19 32.10 2.48
CA ASN A 333 5.37 33.46 2.98
C ASN A 333 6.76 33.73 3.51
N GLU A 334 7.36 32.77 4.22
CA GLU A 334 8.61 32.94 4.98
C GLU A 334 9.83 32.34 4.28
N GLY A 335 9.62 31.57 3.21
CA GLY A 335 10.70 30.95 2.45
C GLY A 335 11.42 29.81 3.19
N PHE A 336 12.66 29.55 2.78
CA PHE A 336 13.40 28.33 3.10
C PHE A 336 14.67 28.57 3.92
N LEU A 337 14.96 29.82 4.28
CA LEU A 337 16.15 30.13 5.06
C LEU A 337 15.97 29.71 6.52
N LEU A 338 17.06 29.25 7.12
CA LEU A 338 17.10 28.91 8.54
C LEU A 338 17.49 30.16 9.33
N ILE A 339 16.80 30.39 10.45
CA ILE A 339 16.93 31.62 11.26
C ILE A 339 18.16 31.53 12.21
N SER A 340 18.77 30.36 12.35
CA SER A 340 19.86 30.14 13.32
C SER A 340 21.23 30.48 12.75
N PRO A 341 22.06 31.29 13.44
CA PRO A 341 23.45 31.54 13.04
C PRO A 341 24.32 30.28 13.02
N ASP A 342 23.92 29.23 13.75
CA ASP A 342 24.65 27.95 13.82
C ASP A 342 24.27 26.97 12.70
N THR A 343 23.20 27.25 11.94
CA THR A 343 22.77 26.37 10.84
C THR A 343 22.79 27.13 9.52
N PRO A 344 23.71 26.81 8.60
CA PRO A 344 23.79 27.51 7.31
C PRO A 344 22.51 27.29 6.51
N SER A 345 22.26 28.21 5.58
CA SER A 345 21.25 28.08 4.53
C SER A 345 21.29 26.67 3.90
N PRO A 346 20.15 26.07 3.50
CA PRO A 346 20.10 24.67 3.06
C PRO A 346 21.10 24.26 1.97
N ASN A 347 21.58 25.20 1.15
CA ASN A 347 22.49 24.97 0.03
C ASN A 347 22.07 23.77 -0.82
N ALA A 348 20.77 23.71 -1.15
CA ALA A 348 20.14 22.51 -1.68
C ALA A 348 20.43 22.30 -3.18
N GLN A 349 20.63 21.03 -3.56
CA GLN A 349 20.76 20.58 -4.96
C GLN A 349 19.45 19.97 -5.50
N ALA A 350 18.55 19.56 -4.61
CA ALA A 350 17.26 18.99 -4.97
C ALA A 350 16.11 19.62 -4.15
N ILE A 351 14.94 19.75 -4.77
CA ILE A 351 13.76 20.34 -4.16
C ILE A 351 12.55 19.49 -4.49
N PHE A 352 11.78 19.15 -3.47
CA PHE A 352 10.47 18.50 -3.59
C PHE A 352 9.40 19.35 -2.89
N LEU A 353 8.36 19.74 -3.63
CA LEU A 353 7.24 20.53 -3.10
C LEU A 353 5.93 19.76 -3.24
N ASP A 354 5.34 19.37 -2.11
CA ASP A 354 3.98 18.84 -1.98
C ASP A 354 3.12 19.87 -1.23
N LEU A 355 2.74 20.92 -1.96
CA LEU A 355 2.05 22.10 -1.42
C LEU A 355 0.77 22.36 -2.23
N PRO A 356 -0.26 23.00 -1.62
CA PRO A 356 -1.46 23.40 -2.35
C PRO A 356 -1.19 24.46 -3.43
N ALA A 357 -0.19 25.32 -3.23
CA ALA A 357 0.18 26.41 -4.14
C ALA A 357 1.70 26.52 -4.31
N PRO A 358 2.38 25.52 -4.92
CA PRO A 358 3.83 25.48 -4.99
C PRO A 358 4.43 26.71 -5.69
N TRP A 359 3.73 27.32 -6.66
CA TRP A 359 4.17 28.55 -7.33
C TRP A 359 4.38 29.74 -6.38
N GLN A 360 3.71 29.77 -5.22
CA GLN A 360 3.94 30.82 -4.22
C GLN A 360 5.23 30.61 -3.43
N ALA A 361 5.66 29.36 -3.23
CA ALA A 361 6.92 29.04 -2.57
C ALA A 361 8.12 29.22 -3.51
N LEU A 362 7.94 28.99 -4.82
CA LEU A 362 9.01 29.09 -5.81
C LEU A 362 9.70 30.46 -5.88
N ARG A 363 9.04 31.54 -5.44
CA ARG A 363 9.65 32.89 -5.34
C ARG A 363 10.84 32.98 -4.40
N HIS A 364 10.90 32.07 -3.43
CA HIS A 364 12.00 31.98 -2.46
C HIS A 364 13.13 31.05 -2.93
N LEU A 365 12.98 30.42 -4.10
CA LEU A 365 13.92 29.43 -4.66
C LEU A 365 14.60 30.01 -5.91
N THR A 366 15.39 31.07 -5.73
CA THR A 366 16.05 31.80 -6.81
C THR A 366 17.57 31.90 -6.58
N ARG A 367 18.35 32.12 -7.65
CA ARG A 367 19.82 32.27 -7.56
C ARG A 367 20.26 33.58 -6.91
N SER A 368 19.49 34.64 -7.11
CA SER A 368 19.84 36.00 -6.70
C SER A 368 18.63 36.65 -6.03
N PRO A 369 18.30 36.23 -4.80
CA PRO A 369 17.23 36.87 -4.04
C PRO A 369 17.58 38.34 -3.75
N THR A 370 16.56 39.18 -3.60
CA THR A 370 16.74 40.60 -3.24
C THR A 370 17.15 40.78 -1.79
N GLU A 371 16.80 39.82 -0.92
CA GLU A 371 17.05 39.84 0.51
C GLU A 371 17.57 38.46 0.95
N GLY A 372 18.62 38.43 1.77
CA GLY A 372 19.22 37.20 2.30
C GLY A 372 20.02 36.38 1.28
N PRO A 373 20.67 35.28 1.71
CA PRO A 373 21.31 34.34 0.81
C PRO A 373 20.29 33.47 0.05
N SER A 374 20.72 32.84 -1.04
CA SER A 374 19.91 31.80 -1.69
C SER A 374 19.87 30.52 -0.83
N PRO A 375 18.74 29.79 -0.79
CA PRO A 375 18.68 28.44 -0.20
C PRO A 375 19.31 27.36 -1.11
N LEU A 376 19.80 27.74 -2.30
CA LEU A 376 20.19 26.83 -3.37
C LEU A 376 21.70 26.76 -3.55
N ASP A 377 22.23 25.58 -3.88
CA ASP A 377 23.65 25.40 -4.14
C ASP A 377 24.13 26.16 -5.39
N PRO A 378 25.01 27.17 -5.27
CA PRO A 378 25.41 28.00 -6.42
C PRO A 378 26.26 27.22 -7.44
N GLY A 379 26.99 26.20 -6.99
CA GLY A 379 27.97 25.47 -7.80
C GLY A 379 27.36 24.41 -8.73
N SER A 380 26.11 24.01 -8.49
CA SER A 380 25.46 22.90 -9.20
C SER A 380 24.08 23.27 -9.76
N PRO A 381 23.64 22.59 -10.83
CA PRO A 381 22.25 22.69 -11.27
C PRO A 381 21.32 22.13 -10.18
N VAL A 382 20.22 22.84 -9.93
CA VAL A 382 19.24 22.46 -8.91
C VAL A 382 18.04 21.83 -9.58
N HIS A 383 17.67 20.65 -9.12
CA HIS A 383 16.54 19.89 -9.64
C HIS A 383 15.30 20.12 -8.76
N LEU A 384 14.17 20.42 -9.38
CA LEU A 384 12.89 20.63 -8.73
C LEU A 384 11.89 19.56 -9.17
N CYS A 385 11.05 19.12 -8.24
CA CYS A 385 9.82 18.40 -8.51
C CYS A 385 8.69 19.00 -7.68
N THR A 386 7.56 19.35 -8.31
CA THR A 386 6.32 19.67 -7.61
C THR A 386 5.31 18.55 -7.77
N PHE A 387 4.61 18.22 -6.69
CA PHE A 387 3.54 17.22 -6.64
C PHE A 387 2.20 17.96 -6.58
N SER A 388 1.35 17.82 -7.59
CA SER A 388 0.06 18.53 -7.63
C SER A 388 -1.06 17.66 -8.19
N PRO A 389 -2.19 17.51 -7.46
CA PRO A 389 -3.28 16.64 -7.90
C PRO A 389 -4.06 17.22 -9.08
N CYS A 390 -4.18 18.56 -9.17
CA CYS A 390 -5.01 19.24 -10.16
C CYS A 390 -4.17 19.84 -11.30
N ILE A 391 -4.70 19.80 -12.53
CA ILE A 391 -3.98 20.29 -13.72
C ILE A 391 -3.84 21.82 -13.71
N GLU A 392 -4.76 22.54 -13.07
CA GLU A 392 -4.72 24.00 -12.90
C GLU A 392 -3.53 24.42 -12.05
N GLN A 393 -3.18 23.63 -11.03
CA GLN A 393 -1.98 23.82 -10.22
C GLN A 393 -0.72 23.61 -11.05
N VAL A 394 -0.71 22.62 -11.94
CA VAL A 394 0.37 22.38 -12.90
C VAL A 394 0.53 23.57 -13.85
N ILE A 395 -0.57 24.12 -14.37
CA ILE A 395 -0.55 25.30 -15.26
C ILE A 395 0.08 26.50 -14.54
N ALA A 396 -0.37 26.81 -13.32
CA ALA A 396 0.16 27.92 -12.53
C ALA A 396 1.67 27.73 -12.22
N THR A 397 2.06 26.52 -11.84
CA THR A 397 3.46 26.14 -11.59
C THR A 397 4.32 26.32 -12.83
N CYS A 398 3.90 25.75 -13.97
CA CYS A 398 4.64 25.86 -15.22
C CYS A 398 4.75 27.32 -15.70
N SER A 399 3.70 28.11 -15.53
CA SER A 399 3.71 29.54 -15.86
C SER A 399 4.73 30.29 -15.02
N TYR A 400 4.80 30.00 -13.71
CA TYR A 400 5.80 30.61 -12.83
C TYR A 400 7.22 30.19 -13.26
N LEU A 401 7.47 28.90 -13.43
CA LEU A 401 8.78 28.36 -13.78
C LEU A 401 9.34 28.98 -15.07
N ARG A 402 8.51 29.06 -16.13
CA ARG A 402 8.89 29.65 -17.43
C ARG A 402 9.34 31.10 -17.34
N SER A 403 8.76 31.86 -16.42
CA SER A 403 9.07 33.29 -16.24
C SER A 403 10.25 33.55 -15.30
N ASN A 404 10.79 32.53 -14.62
CA ASN A 404 11.76 32.68 -13.53
C ASN A 404 13.05 31.86 -13.73
N GLY A 405 13.47 31.63 -14.99
CA GLY A 405 14.78 31.06 -15.31
C GLY A 405 14.90 29.54 -15.14
N TRP A 406 13.80 28.85 -14.85
CA TRP A 406 13.78 27.40 -14.82
C TRP A 406 13.73 26.83 -16.24
N SER A 407 14.50 25.76 -16.45
CA SER A 407 14.66 25.06 -17.72
C SER A 407 14.20 23.60 -17.62
N GLU A 408 14.14 22.88 -18.75
CA GLU A 408 13.74 21.47 -18.81
C GLU A 408 12.41 21.15 -18.11
N ILE A 409 11.42 22.05 -18.22
CA ILE A 409 10.12 21.90 -17.58
C ILE A 409 9.35 20.75 -18.24
N GLN A 410 9.08 19.69 -17.47
CA GLN A 410 8.42 18.48 -17.95
C GLN A 410 7.45 17.95 -16.91
N MET A 411 6.28 17.47 -17.35
CA MET A 411 5.25 16.90 -16.48
C MET A 411 5.11 15.40 -16.73
N PHE A 412 4.94 14.63 -15.65
CA PHE A 412 4.73 13.18 -15.67
C PHE A 412 3.59 12.77 -14.74
N GLU A 413 3.05 11.59 -14.98
CA GLU A 413 2.31 10.80 -14.01
C GLU A 413 2.98 9.42 -13.89
N VAL A 414 2.85 8.77 -12.73
CA VAL A 414 3.37 7.41 -12.51
C VAL A 414 2.21 6.47 -12.22
N ALA A 415 1.85 5.65 -13.21
CA ALA A 415 0.82 4.62 -13.06
C ALA A 415 1.43 3.30 -12.59
N ASN A 416 1.30 2.98 -11.31
CA ASN A 416 1.69 1.68 -10.76
C ASN A 416 0.49 0.70 -10.73
N ARG A 417 0.76 -0.56 -11.07
CA ARG A 417 -0.21 -1.67 -10.92
C ARG A 417 0.50 -2.89 -10.36
N ARG A 418 0.00 -3.42 -9.25
CA ARG A 418 0.49 -4.70 -8.73
C ARG A 418 -0.18 -5.87 -9.43
N LEU A 419 0.62 -6.89 -9.76
CA LEU A 419 0.12 -8.13 -10.34
C LEU A 419 0.03 -9.25 -9.30
N ASP A 420 -1.15 -9.85 -9.22
CA ASP A 420 -1.41 -11.07 -8.48
C ASP A 420 -1.36 -12.27 -9.40
N VAL A 421 -0.36 -13.11 -9.17
CA VAL A 421 -0.19 -14.38 -9.89
C VAL A 421 -1.00 -15.45 -9.17
N ARG A 422 -1.86 -16.14 -9.93
CA ARG A 422 -2.72 -17.19 -9.41
C ARG A 422 -2.87 -18.31 -10.44
N ARG A 423 -3.30 -19.47 -9.96
CA ARG A 423 -3.68 -20.58 -10.83
C ARG A 423 -5.18 -20.58 -11.00
N GLU A 424 -5.63 -20.26 -12.21
CA GLU A 424 -7.03 -20.36 -12.57
C GLU A 424 -7.34 -21.81 -12.95
N GLN A 425 -8.25 -22.40 -12.19
CA GLN A 425 -8.76 -23.73 -12.46
C GLN A 425 -10.11 -23.57 -13.14
N VAL A 426 -10.24 -24.19 -14.31
CA VAL A 426 -11.46 -24.24 -15.10
C VAL A 426 -11.88 -25.71 -15.23
N GLY A 427 -13.18 -25.96 -15.26
CA GLY A 427 -13.75 -27.29 -15.48
C GLY A 427 -14.74 -27.71 -14.40
N LEU A 428 -15.74 -28.48 -14.80
CA LEU A 428 -16.76 -29.09 -13.93
C LEU A 428 -16.14 -30.05 -12.92
N LYS A 429 -15.00 -30.68 -13.24
CA LYS A 429 -14.23 -31.51 -12.31
C LYS A 429 -13.71 -30.77 -11.07
N ASN A 430 -13.79 -29.44 -11.07
CA ASN A 430 -13.39 -28.59 -9.96
C ASN A 430 -14.60 -27.81 -9.38
N GLU A 431 -15.83 -28.13 -9.79
CA GLU A 431 -17.05 -27.44 -9.34
C GLU A 431 -17.18 -27.47 -7.81
N GLY A 432 -17.48 -26.33 -7.21
CA GLY A 432 -17.64 -26.18 -5.76
C GLY A 432 -16.35 -26.07 -4.96
N LEU A 433 -15.17 -26.18 -5.60
CA LEU A 433 -13.91 -25.83 -4.99
C LEU A 433 -13.74 -24.30 -4.90
N ARG A 434 -13.05 -23.83 -3.86
CA ARG A 434 -12.86 -22.40 -3.61
C ARG A 434 -11.95 -21.77 -4.67
N GLY A 435 -12.41 -20.69 -5.29
CA GLY A 435 -11.61 -19.90 -6.24
C GLY A 435 -11.49 -20.48 -7.65
N VAL A 436 -12.37 -21.42 -8.00
CA VAL A 436 -12.41 -22.11 -9.30
C VAL A 436 -13.50 -21.51 -10.19
N ASN A 437 -13.24 -21.48 -11.51
CA ASN A 437 -14.28 -21.25 -12.51
C ASN A 437 -14.95 -22.59 -12.88
N ALA A 438 -16.22 -22.75 -12.48
CA ALA A 438 -17.00 -23.96 -12.72
C ALA A 438 -17.60 -24.04 -14.14
N SER A 439 -17.13 -23.25 -15.10
CA SER A 439 -17.46 -23.46 -16.51
C SER A 439 -16.78 -24.71 -17.05
N ALA A 440 -17.37 -25.35 -18.05
CA ALA A 440 -16.71 -26.43 -18.78
C ALA A 440 -15.38 -25.92 -19.39
N ALA A 441 -14.32 -26.69 -19.20
CA ALA A 441 -12.99 -26.39 -19.73
C ALA A 441 -12.83 -26.82 -21.19
N THR A 442 -13.59 -27.84 -21.61
CA THR A 442 -13.60 -28.34 -23.00
C THR A 442 -15.00 -28.48 -23.55
N VAL A 443 -15.12 -28.60 -24.87
CA VAL A 443 -16.40 -28.81 -25.55
C VAL A 443 -17.03 -30.13 -25.12
N GLU A 444 -16.23 -31.18 -24.92
CA GLU A 444 -16.70 -32.50 -24.48
C GLU A 444 -17.32 -32.42 -23.09
N GLU A 445 -16.69 -31.67 -22.17
CA GLU A 445 -17.21 -31.46 -20.82
C GLU A 445 -18.53 -30.66 -20.86
N ALA A 446 -18.63 -29.65 -21.73
CA ALA A 446 -19.87 -28.89 -21.93
C ALA A 446 -21.00 -29.78 -22.49
N LEU A 447 -20.70 -30.57 -23.52
CA LEU A 447 -21.66 -31.50 -24.14
C LEU A 447 -22.11 -32.60 -23.18
N SER A 448 -21.19 -33.15 -22.39
CA SER A 448 -21.52 -34.14 -21.35
C SER A 448 -22.51 -33.54 -20.34
N ARG A 449 -22.25 -32.31 -19.90
CA ARG A 449 -23.13 -31.61 -18.97
C ARG A 449 -24.50 -31.30 -19.54
N LEU A 450 -24.58 -30.92 -20.81
CA LEU A 450 -25.86 -30.69 -21.50
C LEU A 450 -26.69 -31.98 -21.56
N ARG A 451 -26.07 -33.10 -21.94
CA ARG A 451 -26.74 -34.42 -22.00
C ARG A 451 -27.28 -34.85 -20.64
N GLU A 452 -26.52 -34.63 -19.56
CA GLU A 452 -26.99 -34.92 -18.19
C GLU A 452 -28.22 -34.10 -17.81
N ILE A 453 -28.27 -32.82 -18.21
CA ILE A 453 -29.39 -31.92 -17.91
C ILE A 453 -30.63 -32.34 -18.71
N GLU A 454 -30.47 -32.66 -19.99
CA GLU A 454 -31.57 -33.16 -20.84
C GLU A 454 -32.15 -34.47 -20.31
N GLN A 455 -31.30 -35.42 -19.89
CA GLN A 455 -31.76 -36.67 -19.27
C GLN A 455 -32.53 -36.40 -17.97
N LYS A 456 -32.01 -35.55 -17.08
CA LYS A 456 -32.72 -35.17 -15.84
C LYS A 456 -34.07 -34.51 -16.11
N ALA A 457 -34.14 -33.63 -17.11
CA ALA A 457 -35.39 -33.00 -17.51
C ALA A 457 -36.37 -34.05 -18.06
N GLY A 458 -35.89 -34.97 -18.91
CA GLY A 458 -36.67 -36.10 -19.41
C GLY A 458 -37.24 -36.98 -18.31
N ASP A 459 -36.41 -37.39 -17.35
CA ASP A 459 -36.83 -38.22 -16.20
C ASP A 459 -37.83 -37.50 -15.29
N PHE A 460 -37.65 -36.19 -15.08
CA PHE A 460 -38.59 -35.36 -14.32
C PHE A 460 -39.95 -35.24 -15.05
N HIS A 461 -39.93 -35.07 -16.37
CA HIS A 461 -41.15 -35.04 -17.17
C HIS A 461 -41.86 -36.40 -17.19
N ALA A 462 -41.11 -37.50 -17.29
CA ALA A 462 -41.65 -38.86 -17.23
C ALA A 462 -42.29 -39.17 -15.86
N THR A 463 -41.62 -38.87 -14.76
CA THR A 463 -42.16 -39.06 -13.41
C THR A 463 -43.39 -38.20 -13.12
N LYS A 464 -43.45 -36.97 -13.67
CA LYS A 464 -44.63 -36.11 -13.55
C LYS A 464 -45.80 -36.61 -14.41
N ALA A 465 -45.53 -37.20 -15.58
CA ALA A 465 -46.54 -37.85 -16.41
C ALA A 465 -47.09 -39.13 -15.75
N ASP A 466 -46.24 -39.92 -15.09
CA ASP A 466 -46.63 -41.09 -14.30
C ASP A 466 -47.44 -40.72 -13.04
N ALA A 467 -47.15 -39.58 -12.41
CA ALA A 467 -47.93 -39.06 -11.29
C ALA A 467 -49.31 -38.51 -11.74
N ALA A 468 -49.40 -37.94 -12.95
CA ALA A 468 -50.65 -37.46 -13.51
C ALA A 468 -51.60 -38.61 -13.94
N THR A 469 -51.05 -39.76 -14.38
CA THR A 469 -51.83 -40.97 -14.69
C THR A 469 -52.31 -41.74 -13.46
N GLN A 470 -51.83 -41.42 -12.25
CA GLN A 470 -52.27 -42.01 -10.98
C GLN A 470 -53.35 -41.19 -10.23
N SER A 471 -53.92 -40.15 -10.86
CA SER A 471 -55.08 -39.44 -10.32
C SER A 471 -56.32 -40.37 -10.29
N PRO A 472 -57.15 -40.38 -9.22
CA PRO A 472 -58.14 -41.43 -8.95
C PRO A 472 -59.40 -41.36 -9.82
N ASN A 473 -59.36 -40.76 -11.02
CA ASN A 473 -60.53 -40.72 -11.89
C ASN A 473 -60.19 -40.96 -13.38
N GLY A 474 -60.12 -42.25 -13.72
CA GLY A 474 -60.57 -42.82 -14.99
C GLY A 474 -59.82 -42.48 -16.28
N LYS A 475 -59.03 -43.42 -16.79
CA LYS A 475 -59.32 -44.27 -17.98
C LYS A 475 -58.07 -45.03 -18.46
N GLN A 476 -58.33 -46.23 -18.98
CA GLN A 476 -57.43 -47.29 -19.47
C GLN A 476 -56.00 -46.89 -19.89
N GLY A 477 -55.03 -47.53 -19.23
CA GLY A 477 -53.61 -47.39 -19.49
C GLY A 477 -53.12 -48.21 -20.69
N TRP A 478 -52.13 -47.66 -21.38
CA TRP A 478 -51.20 -48.40 -22.23
C TRP A 478 -50.15 -49.05 -21.32
N LYS A 479 -50.09 -50.39 -21.29
CA LYS A 479 -49.04 -51.11 -20.55
C LYS A 479 -47.73 -50.98 -21.32
N LEU A 480 -46.78 -50.25 -20.75
CA LEU A 480 -45.36 -50.33 -21.15
C LEU A 480 -44.77 -51.66 -20.67
N ASP A 481 -43.96 -52.29 -21.53
CA ASP A 481 -43.32 -53.58 -21.27
C ASP A 481 -42.42 -53.54 -20.01
N PRO A 482 -42.45 -54.57 -19.13
CA PRO A 482 -41.60 -54.64 -17.92
C PRO A 482 -40.10 -54.64 -18.22
N ALA A 483 -39.70 -55.01 -19.46
CA ALA A 483 -38.31 -55.04 -19.89
C ALA A 483 -37.68 -53.64 -20.03
N GLN A 484 -38.48 -52.57 -20.21
CA GLN A 484 -37.99 -51.19 -20.28
C GLN A 484 -37.87 -50.50 -18.90
N LYS A 485 -38.51 -51.04 -17.86
CA LYS A 485 -38.39 -50.51 -16.47
C LYS A 485 -37.02 -50.78 -15.84
N ASN A 486 -36.27 -51.77 -16.33
CA ASN A 486 -34.95 -52.12 -15.81
C ASN A 486 -33.78 -51.37 -16.48
N ALA A 487 -34.03 -50.51 -17.47
CA ALA A 487 -32.99 -49.73 -18.14
C ALA A 487 -32.76 -48.34 -17.54
N SER A 488 -33.70 -47.82 -16.72
CA SER A 488 -33.69 -46.42 -16.25
C SER A 488 -33.19 -46.22 -14.82
N SER A 489 -32.73 -47.26 -14.11
CA SER A 489 -32.23 -47.11 -12.74
C SER A 489 -30.75 -46.72 -12.64
N ARG A 490 -30.19 -46.00 -13.63
CA ARG A 490 -28.95 -45.26 -13.39
C ARG A 490 -29.31 -44.11 -12.47
N LYS A 491 -29.17 -44.35 -11.16
CA LYS A 491 -29.30 -43.32 -10.11
C LYS A 491 -28.50 -42.10 -10.56
N VAL A 492 -29.19 -41.07 -11.01
CA VAL A 492 -28.54 -39.86 -11.46
C VAL A 492 -27.99 -39.17 -10.23
N GLN A 493 -26.66 -39.05 -10.15
CA GLN A 493 -25.97 -38.49 -9.00
C GLN A 493 -26.53 -37.09 -8.68
N THR A 494 -26.86 -36.87 -7.41
CA THR A 494 -27.36 -35.57 -6.95
C THR A 494 -26.23 -34.53 -7.02
N LYS A 495 -26.59 -33.24 -7.08
CA LYS A 495 -25.58 -32.16 -7.07
C LYS A 495 -24.70 -32.25 -5.82
N ALA A 496 -25.28 -32.55 -4.67
CA ALA A 496 -24.57 -32.64 -3.40
C ALA A 496 -23.55 -33.79 -3.38
N GLU A 497 -23.94 -34.98 -3.84
CA GLU A 497 -23.04 -36.15 -3.93
C GLU A 497 -21.86 -35.87 -4.86
N ARG A 498 -22.10 -35.25 -6.01
CA ARG A 498 -21.05 -34.88 -6.97
C ARG A 498 -20.06 -33.87 -6.39
N LEU A 499 -20.54 -32.84 -5.71
CA LEU A 499 -19.67 -31.85 -5.06
C LEU A 499 -18.85 -32.48 -3.91
N ALA A 500 -19.42 -33.43 -3.18
CA ALA A 500 -18.71 -34.16 -2.13
C ALA A 500 -17.60 -35.04 -2.71
N GLU A 501 -17.86 -35.74 -3.82
CA GLU A 501 -16.87 -36.54 -4.54
C GLU A 501 -15.73 -35.67 -5.09
N ILE A 502 -16.06 -34.55 -5.74
CA ILE A 502 -15.07 -33.58 -6.23
C ILE A 502 -14.18 -33.09 -5.07
N LYS A 503 -14.77 -32.80 -3.90
CA LYS A 503 -14.01 -32.36 -2.73
C LYS A 503 -13.05 -33.45 -2.21
N GLN A 504 -13.50 -34.70 -2.13
CA GLN A 504 -12.64 -35.82 -1.73
C GLN A 504 -11.52 -36.11 -2.74
N GLU A 505 -11.81 -35.98 -4.05
CA GLU A 505 -10.78 -36.10 -5.08
C GLU A 505 -9.76 -34.94 -4.99
N ALA A 506 -10.25 -33.72 -4.74
CA ALA A 506 -9.43 -32.54 -4.58
C ALA A 506 -8.46 -32.63 -3.39
N GLU A 507 -8.85 -33.28 -2.30
CA GLU A 507 -7.98 -33.56 -1.15
C GLU A 507 -6.81 -34.52 -1.50
N ARG A 508 -6.99 -35.38 -2.50
CA ARG A 508 -5.95 -36.30 -3.00
C ARG A 508 -5.06 -35.66 -4.06
N ARG A 509 -5.53 -34.59 -4.70
CA ARG A 509 -4.83 -33.86 -5.76
C ARG A 509 -3.93 -32.77 -5.21
N LYS A 510 -2.88 -32.45 -5.96
CA LYS A 510 -1.99 -31.31 -5.65
C LYS A 510 -2.53 -30.06 -6.34
N LEU A 511 -3.67 -29.55 -5.86
CA LEU A 511 -4.38 -28.42 -6.48
C LEU A 511 -3.47 -27.21 -6.77
N TYR A 512 -2.48 -26.95 -5.90
CA TYR A 512 -1.52 -25.85 -6.07
C TYR A 512 -0.57 -25.99 -7.28
N LYS A 513 -0.52 -27.17 -7.93
CA LYS A 513 0.23 -27.42 -9.17
C LYS A 513 -0.64 -27.44 -10.43
N GLU A 514 -1.95 -27.35 -10.28
CA GLU A 514 -2.92 -27.52 -11.36
C GLU A 514 -3.54 -26.18 -11.77
N GLY A 515 -4.07 -26.12 -12.98
CA GLY A 515 -4.68 -24.91 -13.54
C GLY A 515 -3.68 -24.03 -14.28
N ASN A 516 -4.23 -23.09 -15.05
CA ASN A 516 -3.45 -22.18 -15.88
C ASN A 516 -2.87 -21.08 -15.01
N LEU A 517 -1.59 -20.79 -15.20
CA LEU A 517 -0.96 -19.65 -14.55
C LEU A 517 -1.49 -18.37 -15.20
N VAL A 518 -2.18 -17.55 -14.42
CA VAL A 518 -2.74 -16.27 -14.87
C VAL A 518 -2.32 -15.17 -13.91
N HIS A 519 -2.36 -13.92 -14.37
CA HIS A 519 -2.21 -12.76 -13.52
C HIS A 519 -3.47 -11.91 -13.54
N ARG A 520 -3.76 -11.24 -12.42
CA ARG A 520 -4.77 -10.17 -12.36
C ARG A 520 -4.16 -8.97 -11.65
N THR A 521 -4.59 -7.78 -12.00
CA THR A 521 -4.24 -6.58 -11.22
C THR A 521 -4.97 -6.62 -9.88
N GLU A 522 -4.41 -5.94 -8.88
CA GLU A 522 -5.09 -5.66 -7.61
C GLU A 522 -6.49 -5.06 -7.82
N MET A 523 -7.40 -5.31 -6.88
CA MET A 523 -8.80 -4.89 -7.02
C MET A 523 -8.98 -3.38 -6.98
N GLU A 524 -8.22 -2.70 -6.12
CA GLU A 524 -8.24 -1.25 -5.95
C GLU A 524 -6.92 -0.69 -6.48
N VAL A 525 -6.98 -0.13 -7.70
CA VAL A 525 -5.84 0.53 -8.32
C VAL A 525 -5.91 2.02 -8.00
N LYS A 526 -4.80 2.60 -7.54
CA LYS A 526 -4.65 4.05 -7.46
C LYS A 526 -4.50 4.58 -8.87
N THR A 527 -5.60 5.05 -9.45
CA THR A 527 -5.63 5.50 -10.86
C THR A 527 -4.96 6.84 -11.06
N HIS A 528 -4.91 7.67 -10.03
CA HIS A 528 -4.22 8.96 -10.02
C HIS A 528 -3.71 9.25 -8.61
N THR A 529 -2.47 9.69 -8.49
CA THR A 529 -1.91 10.22 -7.24
C THR A 529 -1.77 11.72 -7.37
N SER A 530 -0.82 12.17 -8.21
CA SER A 530 -0.66 13.56 -8.64
C SER A 530 0.13 13.65 -9.94
N TYR A 531 0.08 14.81 -10.58
CA TYR A 531 1.03 15.18 -11.62
C TYR A 531 2.37 15.61 -10.97
N LEU A 532 3.46 15.21 -11.61
CA LEU A 532 4.83 15.50 -11.21
C LEU A 532 5.45 16.47 -12.20
N VAL A 533 5.65 17.73 -11.81
CA VAL A 533 6.32 18.72 -12.66
C VAL A 533 7.78 18.82 -12.25
N PHE A 534 8.68 18.45 -13.15
CA PHE A 534 10.11 18.59 -12.99
C PHE A 534 10.62 19.83 -13.71
N ALA A 535 11.65 20.44 -13.15
CA ALA A 535 12.41 21.51 -13.79
C ALA A 535 13.85 21.54 -13.27
N VAL A 536 14.72 22.23 -13.99
CA VAL A 536 16.13 22.41 -13.63
C VAL A 536 16.46 23.89 -13.62
N LEU A 537 16.99 24.38 -12.50
CA LEU A 537 17.58 25.71 -12.42
C LEU A 537 19.09 25.59 -12.64
N PRO A 538 19.65 26.11 -13.74
CA PRO A 538 21.09 26.06 -13.99
C PRO A 538 21.90 26.65 -12.83
N ARG A 539 23.16 26.20 -12.68
CA ARG A 539 24.09 26.78 -11.69
C ARG A 539 24.21 28.29 -11.87
N SER A 540 24.64 29.01 -10.84
CA SER A 540 25.03 30.40 -11.05
C SER A 540 26.19 30.45 -12.03
N TRP A 541 26.11 31.38 -12.98
CA TRP A 541 27.11 31.59 -14.02
C TRP A 541 27.46 33.07 -14.07
N GLY A 542 28.67 33.40 -13.61
CA GLY A 542 29.16 34.78 -13.58
C GLY A 542 30.17 35.08 -14.70
N ASN A 543 30.63 36.33 -14.75
CA ASN A 543 31.66 36.76 -15.69
C ASN A 543 32.98 35.99 -15.51
N GLU A 544 33.30 35.59 -14.27
CA GLU A 544 34.48 34.77 -13.97
C GLU A 544 34.36 33.35 -14.53
N ASP A 545 33.17 32.75 -14.43
CA ASP A 545 32.90 31.43 -15.04
C ASP A 545 32.99 31.50 -16.57
N GLU A 546 32.47 32.58 -17.17
CA GLU A 546 32.58 32.83 -18.61
C GLU A 546 34.04 32.97 -19.06
N ALA A 547 34.82 33.80 -18.35
CA ALA A 547 36.25 33.99 -18.63
C ALA A 547 37.05 32.68 -18.50
N GLY A 548 36.80 31.90 -17.44
CA GLY A 548 37.43 30.60 -17.25
C GLY A 548 37.01 29.56 -18.30
N CYS A 549 35.77 29.65 -18.82
CA CYS A 549 35.31 28.81 -19.92
C CYS A 549 36.04 29.15 -21.22
N VAL A 550 36.16 30.44 -21.55
CA VAL A 550 36.88 30.92 -22.74
C VAL A 550 38.36 30.54 -22.71
N GLU A 551 39.01 30.66 -21.55
CA GLU A 551 40.40 30.22 -21.37
C GLU A 551 40.55 28.71 -21.58
N LYS A 552 39.62 27.91 -21.04
CA LYS A 552 39.66 26.45 -21.13
C LYS A 552 39.26 25.91 -22.51
N TRP A 553 38.39 26.62 -23.21
CA TRP A 553 37.78 26.21 -24.48
C TRP A 553 37.83 27.36 -25.49
N SER A 554 39.04 27.80 -25.82
CA SER A 554 39.26 28.81 -26.85
C SER A 554 38.59 28.41 -28.17
N VAL A 555 37.66 29.25 -28.64
CA VAL A 555 36.93 29.05 -29.90
C VAL A 555 37.92 28.93 -31.06
N ASP A 556 39.00 29.72 -31.02
CA ASP A 556 40.06 29.70 -32.01
C ASP A 556 40.79 28.36 -32.05
N ASP A 557 40.99 27.69 -30.92
CA ASP A 557 41.66 26.39 -30.85
C ASP A 557 40.73 25.26 -31.28
N LEU A 558 39.44 25.35 -30.96
CA LEU A 558 38.41 24.44 -31.44
C LEU A 558 38.25 24.49 -32.96
N MET A 559 38.19 25.71 -33.52
CA MET A 559 38.00 25.93 -34.96
C MET A 559 39.26 25.59 -35.78
N ARG A 560 40.45 25.63 -35.16
CA ARG A 560 41.72 25.20 -35.78
C ARG A 560 41.95 23.68 -35.69
N GLY A 561 41.04 22.91 -35.11
CA GLY A 561 41.19 21.46 -34.94
C GLY A 561 42.29 21.08 -33.93
N GLY A 562 42.63 22.00 -33.02
CA GLY A 562 43.62 21.77 -31.98
C GLY A 562 43.21 20.60 -31.09
N LYS A 563 44.13 19.66 -30.85
CA LYS A 563 43.94 18.63 -29.82
C LYS A 563 43.71 19.36 -28.50
N VAL A 564 42.49 19.26 -27.96
CA VAL A 564 42.21 19.66 -26.58
C VAL A 564 43.18 18.89 -25.70
N ASN A 565 44.17 19.57 -25.14
CA ASN A 565 45.09 18.97 -24.18
C ASN A 565 44.27 18.66 -22.93
N GLY A 566 43.74 17.45 -22.87
CA GLY A 566 43.10 16.88 -21.70
C GLY A 566 44.14 16.62 -20.62
N GLU A 567 44.67 17.67 -20.00
CA GLU A 567 45.22 17.58 -18.66
C GLU A 567 44.06 17.42 -17.67
N GLY A 568 43.49 16.22 -17.66
CA GLY A 568 42.84 15.73 -16.46
C GLY A 568 43.88 15.75 -15.36
N LYS A 569 43.79 16.72 -14.44
CA LYS A 569 44.43 16.64 -13.13
C LYS A 569 44.19 15.24 -12.59
N LYS A 570 45.22 14.39 -12.66
CA LYS A 570 45.33 13.19 -11.85
C LYS A 570 45.20 13.67 -10.41
N GLY A 571 44.05 13.40 -9.80
CA GLY A 571 43.91 13.52 -8.36
C GLY A 571 45.02 12.69 -7.74
N SER A 572 45.93 13.36 -7.05
CA SER A 572 46.88 12.74 -6.14
C SER A 572 46.09 11.90 -5.15
N GLY A 573 46.32 10.59 -5.17
CA GLY A 573 45.83 9.69 -4.15
C GLY A 573 46.47 10.06 -2.82
N SER A 574 45.62 10.41 -1.86
CA SER A 574 45.83 10.32 -0.41
C SER A 574 44.51 10.61 0.29
#